data_AF-A0A2V9FJC1-F1
#
_entry.id   AF-A0A2V9FJC1-F1
#
_cell.length_a   1.000
_cell.length_b   1.000
_cell.length_c   1.000
_cell.angle_alpha   90.00
_cell.angle_beta   90.00
_cell.angle_gamma   90.00
#
_symmetry.space_group_name_H-M   'P 1'
#
loop_
_entity.id
_entity.type
_entity.pdbx_description
1 polymer ?
#
loop_
_entity_poly.entity_id
_entity_poly.type
_entity_poly.pdbx_seq_one_letter_code
_entity_poly.pdbx_strand_id
1 'polypeptide(L)'
;MRQTLHIFKKDVRHLWFEIAVAITVVAAFTFTGARRALWLVDPVTNRTAAWTMVLILLPLAWWTLIARVIHDEALTGDRQFWITRPYSWKSLLGAKALFILAFINLPMLIADVVILRAYGLRPLGAELPGLLWSQVLLAIVFVLPIAALSTLTAGFVQLTFAILTPCVIALVVAIVAPEVVLGGFWGGTDWVRTYCLFLAISVAAPAILFWQYSTRRTAAGRVLAVAAAILAVLGMTLIPWSAAFKIQSWLSKQKVEQPVARVDFDSRSKWLTRAVIEGDRVRVELPLNVTALPTGMSAKPEGFSIQLQAPDGTMWHTDQALPGYASNMGQEFSLQVTVDGAFYRKVKDEPTRVRGSLYLTVFGNRGTTLVPFGDRSVPVPRIGVCAASRGANRQSYFLICSSAFRFPPLLVSYSFIQSAKETSQYAWTSPQPRSISYSPFPAEPGISPISQDFTLATMREAFSEGRVDAVEALAHIRRSFEIDNLRLGDFEVRPALVSP
;
A
#
# COMPACT_ATOMS: atom_id res chain seq x y z
N MET A 1 4.22 -1.93 40.78
CA MET A 1 4.02 -0.51 40.38
C MET A 1 5.09 0.43 40.93
N ARG A 2 5.37 0.50 42.25
CA ARG A 2 6.43 1.38 42.79
C ARG A 2 7.82 1.13 42.16
N GLN A 3 8.21 -0.14 42.00
CA GLN A 3 9.48 -0.50 41.35
C GLN A 3 9.53 -0.06 39.88
N THR A 4 8.46 -0.29 39.11
CA THR A 4 8.30 0.15 37.72
C THR A 4 8.50 1.65 37.56
N LEU A 5 7.83 2.45 38.40
CA LEU A 5 7.94 3.92 38.35
C LEU A 5 9.34 4.41 38.74
N HIS A 6 10.01 3.72 39.66
CA HIS A 6 11.38 4.04 40.03
C HIS A 6 12.36 3.80 38.87
N ILE A 7 12.24 2.65 38.18
CA ILE A 7 13.05 2.34 36.99
C ILE A 7 12.77 3.37 35.88
N PHE A 8 11.49 3.65 35.61
CA PHE A 8 11.09 4.65 34.63
C PHE A 8 11.70 6.03 34.93
N LYS A 9 11.60 6.52 36.18
CA LYS A 9 12.17 7.83 36.57
C LYS A 9 13.70 7.87 36.42
N LYS A 10 14.37 6.75 36.73
CA LYS A 10 15.82 6.60 36.51
C LYS A 10 16.15 6.70 35.02
N ASP A 11 15.43 5.97 34.17
CA ASP A 11 15.62 5.97 32.71
C ASP A 11 15.38 7.38 32.12
N VAL A 12 14.32 8.07 32.54
CA VAL A 12 14.02 9.45 32.09
C VAL A 12 15.15 10.41 32.43
N ARG A 13 15.72 10.31 33.64
CA ARG A 13 16.82 11.18 34.06
C ARG A 13 18.10 10.87 33.29
N HIS A 14 18.34 9.61 32.98
CA HIS A 14 19.56 9.20 32.28
C HIS A 14 19.52 9.56 30.80
N LEU A 15 18.37 9.34 30.13
CA LEU A 15 18.20 9.51 28.69
C LEU A 15 17.53 10.84 28.30
N TRP A 16 17.66 11.86 29.14
CA TRP A 16 16.93 13.13 28.95
C TRP A 16 17.31 13.85 27.66
N PHE A 17 18.58 13.74 27.22
CA PHE A 17 19.05 14.32 25.97
C PHE A 17 18.40 13.63 24.76
N GLU A 18 18.39 12.30 24.73
CA GLU A 18 17.77 11.51 23.67
C GLU A 18 16.24 11.72 23.62
N ILE A 19 15.61 11.83 24.79
CA ILE A 19 14.19 12.21 24.90
C ILE A 19 13.99 13.60 24.28
N ALA A 20 14.81 14.59 24.65
CA ALA A 20 14.70 15.94 24.11
C ALA A 20 14.86 15.96 22.58
N VAL A 21 15.81 15.21 22.03
CA VAL A 21 15.99 15.05 20.58
C VAL A 21 14.74 14.43 19.95
N ALA A 22 14.23 13.30 20.47
CA ALA A 22 13.05 12.63 19.93
C ALA A 22 11.82 13.55 19.94
N ILE A 23 11.58 14.26 21.06
CA ILE A 23 10.48 15.23 21.18
C ILE A 23 10.67 16.41 20.22
N THR A 24 11.90 16.89 20.03
CA THR A 24 12.19 17.98 19.08
C THR A 24 11.89 17.56 17.64
N VAL A 25 12.26 16.33 17.26
CA VAL A 25 11.95 15.83 15.91
C VAL A 25 10.44 15.63 15.73
N VAL A 26 9.72 15.14 16.74
CA VAL A 26 8.24 15.06 16.72
C VAL A 26 7.60 16.46 16.64
N ALA A 27 8.14 17.45 17.35
CA ALA A 27 7.68 18.83 17.25
C ALA A 27 7.93 19.41 15.86
N ALA A 28 9.10 19.16 15.26
CA ALA A 28 9.41 19.54 13.89
C ALA A 28 8.47 18.86 12.88
N PHE A 29 8.15 17.58 13.08
CA PHE A 29 7.14 16.86 12.29
C PHE A 29 5.77 17.49 12.40
N THR A 30 5.33 17.78 13.62
CA THR A 30 4.04 18.42 13.89
C THR A 30 3.97 19.79 13.21
N PHE A 31 5.02 20.61 13.36
CA PHE A 31 5.10 21.94 12.78
C PHE A 31 5.11 21.91 11.25
N THR A 32 5.96 21.07 10.65
CA THR A 32 6.05 20.95 9.19
C THR A 32 4.76 20.36 8.61
N GLY A 33 4.17 19.35 9.26
CA GLY A 33 2.90 18.74 8.87
C GLY A 33 1.74 19.72 8.93
N ALA A 34 1.59 20.46 10.02
CA ALA A 34 0.56 21.48 10.18
C ALA A 34 0.77 22.66 9.21
N ARG A 35 2.02 23.08 8.98
CA ARG A 35 2.34 24.13 8.01
C ARG A 35 1.95 23.73 6.59
N ARG A 36 2.07 22.45 6.21
CA ARG A 36 1.62 21.96 4.90
C ARG A 36 0.10 22.11 4.70
N ALA A 37 -0.69 22.14 5.77
CA ALA A 37 -2.13 22.43 5.68
C ALA A 37 -2.42 23.87 5.23
N LEU A 38 -1.60 24.84 5.67
CA LEU A 38 -1.73 26.25 5.30
C LEU A 38 -1.35 26.50 3.83
N TRP A 39 -0.49 25.65 3.26
CA TRP A 39 0.03 25.77 1.90
C TRP A 39 -0.32 24.56 1.04
N LEU A 40 -1.55 24.04 1.19
CA LEU A 40 -2.12 23.01 0.31
C LEU A 40 -2.06 23.42 -1.17
N VAL A 41 -1.91 24.72 -1.44
CA VAL A 41 -2.08 25.42 -2.71
C VAL A 41 -0.78 25.47 -3.53
N ASP A 42 0.40 25.22 -2.97
CA ASP A 42 1.67 25.27 -3.72
C ASP A 42 2.49 23.99 -3.54
N PRO A 43 2.58 23.10 -4.55
CA PRO A 43 3.28 21.83 -4.43
C PRO A 43 4.80 21.94 -4.35
N VAL A 44 5.40 23.04 -4.82
CA VAL A 44 6.84 23.29 -4.63
C VAL A 44 7.12 23.52 -3.14
N THR A 45 6.26 24.31 -2.50
CA THR A 45 6.29 24.57 -1.06
C THR A 45 5.78 23.36 -0.24
N ASN A 46 4.83 22.58 -0.77
CA ASN A 46 4.29 21.40 -0.09
C ASN A 46 5.28 20.22 -0.12
N ARG A 47 6.25 20.16 -1.04
CA ARG A 47 7.38 19.21 -1.00
C ARG A 47 8.66 19.84 -0.43
N THR A 48 8.57 20.44 0.77
CA THR A 48 9.79 20.91 1.44
C THR A 48 10.73 19.74 1.72
N ALA A 49 12.01 19.88 1.37
CA ALA A 49 13.06 18.94 1.79
C ALA A 49 13.06 18.73 3.33
N ALA A 50 12.62 19.74 4.08
CA ALA A 50 12.43 19.64 5.53
C ALA A 50 11.45 18.52 5.92
N TRP A 51 10.32 18.34 5.21
CA TRP A 51 9.36 17.28 5.51
C TRP A 51 9.95 15.88 5.28
N THR A 52 10.62 15.67 4.14
CA THR A 52 11.26 14.39 3.85
C THR A 52 12.39 14.08 4.83
N MET A 53 13.19 15.09 5.20
CA MET A 53 14.23 14.93 6.22
C MET A 53 13.64 14.55 7.58
N VAL A 54 12.57 15.20 8.02
CA VAL A 54 11.92 14.89 9.30
C VAL A 54 11.33 13.48 9.31
N LEU A 55 10.71 13.05 8.21
CA LEU A 55 10.18 11.68 8.09
C LEU A 55 11.27 10.61 8.19
N ILE A 56 12.51 10.91 7.79
CA ILE A 56 13.66 10.00 7.95
C ILE A 56 14.23 10.09 9.37
N LEU A 57 14.30 11.29 9.95
CA LEU A 57 14.83 11.51 11.29
C LEU A 57 13.96 10.90 12.39
N LEU A 58 12.64 10.87 12.23
CA LEU A 58 11.70 10.30 13.21
C LEU A 58 12.01 8.84 13.57
N PRO A 59 12.01 7.88 12.62
CA PRO A 59 12.29 6.48 12.95
C PRO A 59 13.69 6.31 13.50
N LEU A 60 14.67 7.08 13.03
CA LEU A 60 16.04 7.04 13.58
C LEU A 60 16.08 7.49 15.05
N ALA A 61 15.43 8.61 15.38
CA ALA A 61 15.33 9.11 16.74
C ALA A 61 14.60 8.13 17.67
N TRP A 62 13.53 7.49 17.20
CA TRP A 62 12.83 6.47 17.98
C TRP A 62 13.66 5.21 18.15
N TRP A 63 14.29 4.71 17.10
CA TRP A 63 15.10 3.49 17.16
C TRP A 63 16.30 3.65 18.08
N THR A 64 16.97 4.80 18.00
CA THR A 64 18.07 5.13 18.93
C THR A 64 17.58 5.21 20.37
N LEU A 65 16.47 5.89 20.63
CA LEU A 65 15.89 6.00 21.96
C LEU A 65 15.45 4.64 22.53
N ILE A 66 14.77 3.80 21.73
CA ILE A 66 14.34 2.45 22.13
C ILE A 66 15.56 1.55 22.39
N ALA A 67 16.55 1.58 21.50
CA ALA A 67 17.77 0.79 21.67
C ALA A 67 18.49 1.17 22.96
N ARG A 68 18.66 2.48 23.21
CA ARG A 68 19.32 2.99 24.42
C ARG A 68 18.60 2.57 25.68
N VAL A 69 17.27 2.74 25.75
CA VAL A 69 16.52 2.40 26.98
C VAL A 69 16.54 0.89 27.28
N ILE A 70 16.64 0.04 26.26
CA ILE A 70 16.76 -1.41 26.42
C ILE A 70 18.20 -1.83 26.75
N HIS A 71 19.20 -1.26 26.08
CA HIS A 71 20.62 -1.58 26.30
C HIS A 71 21.17 -1.04 27.63
N ASP A 72 20.57 0.01 28.20
CA ASP A 72 20.93 0.51 29.54
C ASP A 72 20.73 -0.57 30.63
N GLU A 73 19.88 -1.55 30.35
CA GLU A 73 19.67 -2.75 31.16
C GLU A 73 19.81 -4.01 30.30
N ALA A 74 20.97 -4.13 29.64
CA ALA A 74 21.25 -5.20 28.68
C ALA A 74 20.90 -6.59 29.23
N LEU A 75 20.07 -7.31 28.46
CA LEU A 75 19.65 -8.69 28.75
C LEU A 75 20.66 -9.73 28.22
N THR A 76 21.46 -9.34 27.23
CA THR A 76 22.47 -10.17 26.56
C THR A 76 23.88 -9.62 26.79
N GLY A 77 24.88 -10.50 26.85
CA GLY A 77 26.29 -10.12 27.04
C GLY A 77 26.67 -10.02 28.51
N ASP A 78 27.84 -9.44 28.78
CA ASP A 78 28.49 -9.57 30.10
C ASP A 78 28.07 -8.47 31.10
N ARG A 79 27.26 -7.50 30.64
CA ARG A 79 26.81 -6.34 31.43
C ARG A 79 25.45 -6.55 32.11
N GLN A 80 25.13 -7.78 32.52
CA GLN A 80 23.84 -8.15 33.13
C GLN A 80 23.74 -7.70 34.60
N PHE A 81 23.78 -6.38 34.83
CA PHE A 81 23.85 -5.78 36.16
C PHE A 81 22.59 -5.98 37.03
N TRP A 82 21.46 -6.33 36.43
CA TRP A 82 20.19 -6.51 37.14
C TRP A 82 20.06 -7.86 37.86
N ILE A 83 21.00 -8.80 37.64
CA ILE A 83 21.01 -10.13 38.32
C ILE A 83 21.29 -10.00 39.81
N THR A 84 22.09 -9.01 40.19
CA THR A 84 22.53 -8.82 41.57
C THR A 84 21.57 -7.95 42.38
N ARG A 85 20.45 -7.52 41.80
CA ARG A 85 19.42 -6.71 42.46
C ARG A 85 18.05 -7.39 42.39
N PRO A 86 17.15 -7.19 43.38
CA PRO A 86 15.83 -7.81 43.42
C PRO A 86 14.85 -7.12 42.45
N TYR A 87 15.16 -7.10 41.15
CA TYR A 87 14.25 -6.61 40.11
C TYR A 87 13.35 -7.74 39.60
N SER A 88 12.03 -7.53 39.67
CA SER A 88 11.09 -8.41 39.00
C SER A 88 11.08 -8.12 37.49
N TRP A 89 11.18 -9.16 36.65
CA TRP A 89 11.16 -9.01 35.19
C TRP A 89 9.91 -8.27 34.69
N LYS A 90 8.76 -8.48 35.36
CA LYS A 90 7.49 -7.78 35.08
C LYS A 90 7.61 -6.27 35.28
N SER A 91 8.30 -5.84 36.35
CA SER A 91 8.48 -4.41 36.62
C SER A 91 9.43 -3.77 35.64
N LEU A 92 10.44 -4.51 35.16
CA LEU A 92 11.40 -4.01 34.19
C LEU A 92 10.78 -3.89 32.79
N LEU A 93 10.12 -4.93 32.30
CA LEU A 93 9.35 -4.88 31.04
C LEU A 93 8.28 -3.79 31.08
N GLY A 94 7.53 -3.69 32.20
CA GLY A 94 6.53 -2.65 32.39
C GLY A 94 7.11 -1.23 32.36
N ALA A 95 8.33 -1.03 32.86
CA ALA A 95 8.99 0.28 32.85
C ALA A 95 9.40 0.68 31.43
N LYS A 96 9.95 -0.27 30.64
CA LYS A 96 10.29 -0.03 29.22
C LYS A 96 9.04 0.23 28.38
N ALA A 97 7.97 -0.52 28.61
CA ALA A 97 6.68 -0.28 27.95
C ALA A 97 6.14 1.12 28.28
N LEU A 98 6.16 1.51 29.56
CA LEU A 98 5.72 2.85 29.99
C LEU A 98 6.58 3.96 29.36
N PHE A 99 7.89 3.76 29.26
CA PHE A 99 8.81 4.70 28.62
C PHE A 99 8.48 4.93 27.14
N ILE A 100 8.30 3.83 26.40
CA ILE A 100 7.93 3.86 24.98
C ILE A 100 6.55 4.50 24.78
N LEU A 101 5.59 4.21 25.64
CA LEU A 101 4.26 4.83 25.59
C LEU A 101 4.34 6.35 25.83
N ALA A 102 5.13 6.77 26.82
CA ALA A 102 5.23 8.17 27.23
C ALA A 102 6.01 9.06 26.23
N PHE A 103 7.07 8.55 25.61
CA PHE A 103 7.99 9.37 24.80
C PHE A 103 7.95 9.10 23.30
N ILE A 104 7.20 8.09 22.85
CA ILE A 104 7.03 7.79 21.42
C ILE A 104 5.56 7.85 21.02
N ASN A 105 4.73 6.99 21.62
CA ASN A 105 3.32 6.88 21.23
C ASN A 105 2.53 8.13 21.61
N LEU A 106 2.64 8.62 22.85
CA LEU A 106 1.90 9.81 23.29
C LEU A 106 2.26 11.08 22.49
N PRO A 107 3.54 11.43 22.28
CA PRO A 107 3.90 12.58 21.45
C PRO A 107 3.42 12.43 20.00
N MET A 108 3.47 11.23 19.42
CA MET A 108 2.96 10.99 18.08
C MET A 108 1.43 11.08 18.00
N LEU A 109 0.71 10.57 18.99
CA LEU A 109 -0.73 10.73 19.09
C LEU A 109 -1.12 12.22 19.13
N ILE A 110 -0.39 13.03 19.91
CA ILE A 110 -0.60 14.49 19.96
C ILE A 110 -0.28 15.12 18.61
N ALA A 111 0.84 14.74 17.98
CA ALA A 111 1.24 15.23 16.67
C ALA A 111 0.15 14.95 15.61
N ASP A 112 -0.37 13.73 15.57
CA ASP A 112 -1.44 13.32 14.66
C ASP A 112 -2.71 14.15 14.85
N VAL A 113 -3.13 14.36 16.10
CA VAL A 113 -4.29 15.20 16.43
C VAL A 113 -4.10 16.64 15.96
N VAL A 114 -2.91 17.22 16.19
CA VAL A 114 -2.60 18.61 15.78
C VAL A 114 -2.57 18.74 14.27
N ILE A 115 -1.92 17.81 13.56
CA ILE A 115 -1.86 17.83 12.09
C ILE A 115 -3.26 17.68 11.51
N LEU A 116 -4.07 16.71 11.94
CA LEU A 116 -5.44 16.54 11.45
C LEU A 116 -6.30 17.80 11.64
N ARG A 117 -6.18 18.44 12.81
CA ARG A 117 -6.88 19.71 13.08
C ARG A 117 -6.45 20.83 12.13
N ALA A 118 -5.16 20.91 11.80
CA ALA A 118 -4.65 21.90 10.85
C ALA A 118 -5.25 21.72 9.45
N TYR A 119 -5.54 20.48 9.03
CA TYR A 119 -6.23 20.18 7.76
C TYR A 119 -7.75 20.35 7.83
N GLY A 120 -8.31 20.80 8.97
CA GLY A 120 -9.76 20.95 9.17
C GLY A 120 -10.50 19.62 9.44
N LEU A 121 -9.78 18.52 9.64
CA LEU A 121 -10.33 17.21 9.94
C LEU A 121 -10.61 17.09 11.44
N ARG A 122 -11.66 16.36 11.83
CA ARG A 122 -12.11 16.22 13.23
C ARG A 122 -11.57 14.92 13.85
N PRO A 123 -10.52 14.96 14.70
CA PRO A 123 -9.82 13.74 15.15
C PRO A 123 -10.64 12.88 16.11
N LEU A 124 -11.48 13.50 16.95
CA LEU A 124 -12.26 12.83 17.99
C LEU A 124 -13.66 12.39 17.52
N GLY A 125 -13.92 12.45 16.20
CA GLY A 125 -15.19 12.03 15.59
C GLY A 125 -14.99 10.79 14.72
N ALA A 126 -15.26 10.93 13.42
CA ALA A 126 -15.11 9.84 12.45
C ALA A 126 -13.69 9.28 12.35
N GLU A 127 -12.67 10.08 12.68
CA GLU A 127 -11.25 9.70 12.52
C GLU A 127 -10.62 9.01 13.74
N LEU A 128 -11.37 8.85 14.85
CA LEU A 128 -10.86 8.21 16.06
C LEU A 128 -10.37 6.76 15.82
N PRO A 129 -11.09 5.91 15.06
CA PRO A 129 -10.60 4.57 14.74
C PRO A 129 -9.29 4.60 13.93
N GLY A 130 -9.15 5.57 13.02
CA GLY A 130 -7.91 5.77 12.26
C GLY A 130 -6.73 6.16 13.15
N LEU A 131 -6.97 7.07 14.10
CA LEU A 131 -5.98 7.50 15.08
C LEU A 131 -5.51 6.36 16.00
N LEU A 132 -6.43 5.53 16.50
CA LEU A 132 -6.06 4.38 17.33
C LEU A 132 -5.33 3.31 16.51
N TRP A 133 -5.78 3.06 15.27
CA TRP A 133 -5.12 2.10 14.39
C TRP A 133 -3.74 2.58 13.96
N SER A 134 -3.52 3.89 13.79
CA SER A 134 -2.18 4.44 13.50
C SER A 134 -1.19 4.15 14.62
N GLN A 135 -1.63 4.23 15.89
CA GLN A 135 -0.78 3.86 17.03
C GLN A 135 -0.46 2.35 17.06
N VAL A 136 -1.43 1.51 16.71
CA VAL A 136 -1.21 0.05 16.58
C VAL A 136 -0.19 -0.24 15.48
N LEU A 137 -0.34 0.39 14.31
CA LEU A 137 0.61 0.24 13.20
C LEU A 137 1.99 0.79 13.55
N LEU A 138 2.08 1.93 14.23
CA LEU A 138 3.34 2.49 14.72
C LEU A 138 4.03 1.51 15.67
N ALA A 139 3.27 0.91 16.58
CA ALA A 139 3.80 -0.08 17.51
C ALA A 139 4.31 -1.34 16.80
N ILE A 140 3.51 -1.90 15.87
CA ILE A 140 3.86 -3.13 15.15
C ILE A 140 5.03 -2.90 14.18
N VAL A 141 5.04 -1.80 13.45
CA VAL A 141 6.00 -1.58 12.35
C VAL A 141 7.32 -0.97 12.85
N PHE A 142 7.26 -0.03 13.80
CA PHE A 142 8.44 0.75 14.19
C PHE A 142 8.98 0.40 15.58
N VAL A 143 8.11 0.07 16.55
CA VAL A 143 8.50 -0.09 17.96
C VAL A 143 8.85 -1.54 18.32
N LEU A 144 7.97 -2.48 18.01
CA LEU A 144 8.13 -3.89 18.38
C LEU A 144 9.37 -4.54 17.74
N PRO A 145 9.66 -4.35 16.44
CA PRO A 145 10.82 -4.96 15.81
C PRO A 145 12.13 -4.47 16.43
N ILE A 146 12.27 -3.16 16.62
CA ILE A 146 13.49 -2.59 17.20
C ILE A 146 13.62 -2.95 18.68
N ALA A 147 12.52 -3.00 19.43
CA ALA A 147 12.55 -3.44 20.82
C ALA A 147 13.01 -4.90 20.93
N ALA A 148 12.44 -5.80 20.12
CA ALA A 148 12.82 -7.21 20.09
C ALA A 148 14.29 -7.38 19.68
N LEU A 149 14.75 -6.73 18.61
CA LEU A 149 16.15 -6.78 18.18
C LEU A 149 17.11 -6.21 19.24
N SER A 150 16.71 -5.15 19.94
CA SER A 150 17.51 -4.58 21.03
C SER A 150 17.70 -5.57 22.18
N THR A 151 16.71 -6.41 22.47
CA THR A 151 16.85 -7.46 23.50
C THR A 151 17.74 -8.64 23.08
N LEU A 152 17.98 -8.83 21.77
CA LEU A 152 18.81 -9.92 21.23
C LEU A 152 20.28 -9.52 21.01
N THR A 153 20.59 -8.23 21.16
CA THR A 153 21.87 -7.62 20.84
C THR A 153 22.54 -7.07 22.10
N ALA A 154 23.84 -7.31 22.24
CA ALA A 154 24.63 -6.90 23.40
C ALA A 154 24.97 -5.40 23.43
N GLY A 155 24.76 -4.70 22.31
CA GLY A 155 25.00 -3.27 22.21
C GLY A 155 24.69 -2.69 20.84
N PHE A 156 24.93 -1.39 20.70
CA PHE A 156 24.51 -0.61 19.55
C PHE A 156 25.14 -1.06 18.23
N VAL A 157 26.44 -1.43 18.23
CA VAL A 157 27.13 -1.91 17.03
C VAL A 157 26.47 -3.18 16.47
N GLN A 158 26.17 -4.15 17.34
CA GLN A 158 25.52 -5.39 16.93
C GLN A 158 24.10 -5.13 16.42
N LEU A 159 23.37 -4.19 17.03
CA LEU A 159 22.06 -3.76 16.56
C LEU A 159 22.12 -3.12 15.16
N THR A 160 23.09 -2.25 14.92
CA THR A 160 23.28 -1.63 13.60
C THR A 160 23.53 -2.69 12.53
N PHE A 161 24.37 -3.68 12.78
CA PHE A 161 24.55 -4.81 11.86
C PHE A 161 23.27 -5.63 11.67
N ALA A 162 22.54 -5.92 12.75
CA ALA A 162 21.29 -6.67 12.69
C ALA A 162 20.20 -5.98 11.84
N ILE A 163 20.23 -4.64 11.75
CA ILE A 163 19.30 -3.85 10.91
C ILE A 163 19.84 -3.70 9.48
N LEU A 164 21.12 -3.34 9.33
CA LEU A 164 21.71 -3.04 8.03
C LEU A 164 21.84 -4.28 7.15
N THR A 165 22.19 -5.44 7.70
CA THR A 165 22.40 -6.66 6.89
C THR A 165 21.13 -7.06 6.12
N PRO A 166 19.93 -7.16 6.74
CA PRO A 166 18.69 -7.38 5.99
C PRO A 166 18.40 -6.30 4.94
N CYS A 167 18.65 -5.03 5.25
CA CYS A 167 18.43 -3.93 4.29
C CYS A 167 19.35 -4.04 3.07
N VAL A 168 20.63 -4.37 3.27
CA VAL A 168 21.59 -4.58 2.18
C VAL A 168 21.21 -5.81 1.35
N ILE A 169 20.82 -6.91 1.99
CA ILE A 169 20.33 -8.10 1.28
C ILE A 169 19.10 -7.74 0.43
N ALA A 170 18.12 -7.06 1.00
CA ALA A 170 16.93 -6.63 0.27
C ALA A 170 17.27 -5.71 -0.92
N LEU A 171 18.23 -4.79 -0.75
CA LEU A 171 18.71 -3.93 -1.82
C LEU A 171 19.42 -4.72 -2.94
N VAL A 172 20.29 -5.66 -2.58
CA VAL A 172 20.98 -6.52 -3.54
C VAL A 172 19.99 -7.38 -4.31
N VAL A 173 19.00 -7.97 -3.63
CA VAL A 173 17.94 -8.76 -4.28
C VAL A 173 17.11 -7.88 -5.21
N ALA A 174 16.81 -6.63 -4.84
CA ALA A 174 16.09 -5.69 -5.69
C ALA A 174 16.85 -5.32 -6.97
N ILE A 175 18.19 -5.28 -6.91
CA ILE A 175 19.05 -4.99 -8.06
C ILE A 175 19.21 -6.22 -8.96
N VAL A 176 19.45 -7.40 -8.37
CA VAL A 176 19.79 -8.63 -9.10
C VAL A 176 18.56 -9.35 -9.65
N ALA A 177 17.46 -9.32 -8.89
CA ALA A 177 16.20 -9.96 -9.24
C ALA A 177 15.05 -8.96 -9.04
N PRO A 178 14.97 -7.91 -9.89
CA PRO A 178 13.94 -6.90 -9.79
C PRO A 178 12.55 -7.53 -9.82
N GLU A 179 12.32 -8.60 -10.57
CA GLU A 179 11.03 -9.31 -10.58
C GLU A 179 10.69 -10.04 -9.27
N VAL A 180 11.66 -10.31 -8.38
CA VAL A 180 11.36 -10.92 -7.06
C VAL A 180 10.93 -9.85 -6.05
N VAL A 181 11.41 -8.61 -6.20
CA VAL A 181 11.10 -7.49 -5.30
C VAL A 181 9.99 -6.58 -5.83
N LEU A 182 9.96 -6.37 -7.15
CA LEU A 182 8.98 -5.57 -7.90
C LEU A 182 7.91 -6.42 -8.59
N GLY A 183 8.14 -7.73 -8.75
CA GLY A 183 7.21 -8.60 -9.47
C GLY A 183 5.98 -8.92 -8.62
N GLY A 184 4.91 -8.24 -9.00
CA GLY A 184 3.58 -8.47 -8.48
C GLY A 184 3.12 -7.34 -7.58
N PHE A 185 3.14 -6.10 -8.07
CA PHE A 185 2.20 -5.09 -7.61
C PHE A 185 0.79 -5.62 -7.88
N TRP A 186 0.12 -6.16 -6.86
CA TRP A 186 -1.22 -6.72 -7.00
C TRP A 186 -2.32 -5.66 -6.84
N GLY A 187 -1.96 -4.41 -7.11
CA GLY A 187 -2.86 -3.27 -7.03
C GLY A 187 -3.54 -3.23 -5.67
N GLY A 188 -4.87 -3.28 -5.67
CA GLY A 188 -5.64 -3.11 -4.44
C GLY A 188 -5.68 -4.29 -3.49
N THR A 189 -5.07 -5.43 -3.82
CA THR A 189 -5.00 -6.61 -2.95
C THR A 189 -3.69 -6.73 -2.17
N ASP A 190 -2.71 -5.86 -2.42
CA ASP A 190 -1.37 -5.91 -1.80
C ASP A 190 -1.41 -5.83 -0.26
N TRP A 191 -2.43 -5.16 0.29
CA TRP A 191 -2.61 -5.03 1.74
C TRP A 191 -2.69 -6.39 2.44
N VAL A 192 -3.18 -7.46 1.80
CA VAL A 192 -3.28 -8.79 2.43
C VAL A 192 -1.89 -9.29 2.83
N ARG A 193 -0.92 -9.21 1.90
CA ARG A 193 0.47 -9.61 2.14
C ARG A 193 1.10 -8.75 3.23
N THR A 194 0.90 -7.43 3.15
CA THR A 194 1.40 -6.48 4.16
C THR A 194 0.87 -6.79 5.56
N TYR A 195 -0.42 -7.10 5.68
CA TYR A 195 -1.03 -7.42 6.97
C TYR A 195 -0.65 -8.81 7.49
N CYS A 196 -0.36 -9.78 6.61
CA CYS A 196 0.25 -11.06 7.03
C CYS A 196 1.64 -10.85 7.65
N LEU A 197 2.46 -9.96 7.09
CA LEU A 197 3.73 -9.56 7.69
C LEU A 197 3.53 -8.90 9.06
N PHE A 198 2.57 -7.97 9.17
CA PHE A 198 2.27 -7.31 10.44
C PHE A 198 1.78 -8.30 11.50
N LEU A 199 0.98 -9.29 11.11
CA LEU A 199 0.57 -10.37 12.00
C LEU A 199 1.78 -11.17 12.50
N ALA A 200 2.69 -11.57 11.61
CA ALA A 200 3.90 -12.29 11.99
C ALA A 200 4.75 -11.50 13.00
N ILE A 201 4.94 -10.19 12.76
CA ILE A 201 5.67 -9.30 13.68
C ILE A 201 4.94 -9.17 15.03
N SER A 202 3.62 -8.97 15.01
CA SER A 202 2.79 -8.80 16.21
C SER A 202 2.80 -10.03 17.13
N VAL A 203 3.10 -11.22 16.59
CA VAL A 203 3.23 -12.46 17.37
C VAL A 203 4.68 -12.68 17.78
N ALA A 204 5.62 -12.62 16.83
CA ALA A 204 7.02 -12.97 17.06
C ALA A 204 7.71 -11.98 18.01
N ALA A 205 7.53 -10.67 17.83
CA ALA A 205 8.24 -9.68 18.64
C ALA A 205 7.83 -9.73 20.13
N PRO A 206 6.53 -9.77 20.50
CA PRO A 206 6.14 -9.95 21.90
C PRO A 206 6.59 -11.30 22.48
N ALA A 207 6.57 -12.39 21.71
CA ALA A 207 7.09 -13.69 22.16
C ALA A 207 8.58 -13.62 22.47
N ILE A 208 9.37 -12.97 21.60
CA ILE A 208 10.81 -12.72 21.83
C ILE A 208 11.01 -11.89 23.10
N LEU A 209 10.31 -10.76 23.24
CA LEU A 209 10.41 -9.89 24.41
C LEU A 209 10.06 -10.67 25.68
N PHE A 210 8.94 -11.40 25.68
CA PHE A 210 8.52 -12.20 26.82
C PHE A 210 9.59 -13.23 27.20
N TRP A 211 10.07 -14.05 26.26
CA TRP A 211 11.12 -15.04 26.54
C TRP A 211 12.44 -14.42 26.98
N GLN A 212 12.86 -13.28 26.40
CA GLN A 212 14.08 -12.61 26.83
C GLN A 212 13.97 -12.11 28.28
N TYR A 213 12.85 -11.48 28.65
CA TYR A 213 12.67 -10.98 30.02
C TYR A 213 12.39 -12.09 31.04
N SER A 214 11.68 -13.17 30.65
CA SER A 214 11.28 -14.24 31.59
C SER A 214 12.33 -15.34 31.75
N THR A 215 12.92 -15.81 30.66
CA THR A 215 13.74 -17.05 30.63
C THR A 215 15.14 -16.84 30.06
N ARG A 216 15.45 -15.65 29.53
CA ARG A 216 16.78 -15.24 29.02
C ARG A 216 17.36 -16.20 27.97
N ARG A 217 16.52 -16.94 27.25
CA ARG A 217 16.96 -17.88 26.20
C ARG A 217 17.26 -17.13 24.91
N THR A 218 18.42 -16.48 24.87
CA THR A 218 18.88 -15.64 23.75
C THR A 218 19.00 -16.43 22.44
N ALA A 219 19.53 -17.65 22.48
CA ALA A 219 19.62 -18.54 21.32
C ALA A 219 18.23 -18.87 20.74
N ALA A 220 17.27 -19.27 21.59
CA ALA A 220 15.90 -19.54 21.15
C ALA A 220 15.21 -18.29 20.57
N GLY A 221 15.43 -17.12 21.17
CA GLY A 221 14.93 -15.85 20.64
C GLY A 221 15.52 -15.46 19.28
N ARG A 222 16.82 -15.72 19.06
CA ARG A 222 17.46 -15.51 17.75
C ARG A 222 16.93 -16.46 16.70
N VAL A 223 16.76 -17.75 17.04
CA VAL A 223 16.15 -18.74 16.14
C VAL A 223 14.72 -18.33 15.77
N LEU A 224 13.91 -17.90 16.75
CA LEU A 224 12.55 -17.42 16.48
C LEU A 224 12.56 -16.17 15.57
N ALA A 225 13.48 -15.22 15.78
CA ALA A 225 13.59 -14.03 14.94
C ALA A 225 13.92 -14.39 13.49
N VAL A 226 14.90 -15.28 13.26
CA VAL A 226 15.26 -15.76 11.92
C VAL A 226 14.12 -16.54 11.29
N ALA A 227 13.46 -17.45 12.04
CA ALA A 227 12.32 -18.21 11.55
C ALA A 227 11.15 -17.30 11.16
N ALA A 228 10.83 -16.28 11.98
CA ALA A 228 9.79 -15.31 11.68
C ALA A 228 10.12 -14.46 10.44
N ALA A 229 11.39 -14.07 10.26
CA ALA A 229 11.85 -13.36 9.07
C ALA A 229 11.72 -14.21 7.80
N ILE A 230 12.12 -15.49 7.86
CA ILE A 230 11.96 -16.43 6.75
C ILE A 230 10.48 -16.64 6.42
N LEU A 231 9.64 -16.87 7.43
CA LEU A 231 8.19 -17.02 7.24
C LEU A 231 7.55 -15.77 6.64
N ALA A 232 8.01 -14.57 7.02
CA ALA A 232 7.56 -13.32 6.44
C ALA A 232 7.92 -13.20 4.96
N VAL A 233 9.16 -13.53 4.58
CA VAL A 233 9.61 -13.52 3.18
C VAL A 233 8.85 -14.58 2.37
N LEU A 234 8.73 -15.80 2.89
CA LEU A 234 7.97 -16.88 2.25
C LEU A 234 6.48 -16.54 2.12
N GLY A 235 5.87 -15.87 3.11
CA GLY A 235 4.49 -15.42 3.03
C GLY A 235 4.29 -14.37 1.93
N MET A 236 5.25 -13.47 1.74
CA MET A 236 5.19 -12.49 0.65
C MET A 236 5.27 -13.13 -0.74
N THR A 237 6.05 -14.21 -0.89
CA THR A 237 6.29 -14.85 -2.19
C THR A 237 5.33 -16.00 -2.51
N LEU A 238 4.93 -16.80 -1.51
CA LEU A 238 4.17 -18.04 -1.72
C LEU A 238 2.65 -17.88 -1.65
N ILE A 239 2.13 -16.78 -1.06
CA ILE A 239 0.69 -16.55 -1.07
C ILE A 239 0.26 -16.33 -2.53
N PRO A 240 -0.69 -17.10 -3.07
CA PRO A 240 -1.23 -16.87 -4.41
C PRO A 240 -2.14 -15.65 -4.44
N TRP A 241 -2.13 -14.91 -5.54
CA TRP A 241 -2.97 -13.71 -5.69
C TRP A 241 -4.46 -14.01 -5.57
N SER A 242 -4.92 -15.11 -6.17
CA SER A 242 -6.31 -15.56 -6.09
C SER A 242 -6.77 -15.82 -4.64
N ALA A 243 -5.86 -16.26 -3.77
CA ALA A 243 -6.15 -16.40 -2.34
C ALA A 243 -6.31 -15.04 -1.65
N ALA A 244 -5.46 -14.06 -1.99
CA ALA A 244 -5.60 -12.69 -1.47
C ALA A 244 -6.90 -12.02 -1.93
N PHE A 245 -7.29 -12.20 -3.20
CA PHE A 245 -8.58 -11.72 -3.72
C PHE A 245 -9.77 -12.39 -3.00
N LYS A 246 -9.65 -13.68 -2.67
CA LYS A 246 -10.69 -14.40 -1.89
C LYS A 246 -10.82 -13.82 -0.48
N ILE A 247 -9.71 -13.54 0.20
CA ILE A 247 -9.71 -12.88 1.53
C ILE A 247 -10.36 -11.50 1.43
N GLN A 248 -10.01 -10.72 0.41
CA GLN A 248 -10.59 -9.41 0.17
C GLN A 248 -12.10 -9.46 -0.09
N SER A 249 -12.56 -10.36 -0.96
CA SER A 249 -13.99 -10.51 -1.24
C SER A 249 -14.78 -10.97 -0.02
N TRP A 250 -14.20 -11.79 0.85
CA TRP A 250 -14.83 -12.23 2.11
C TRP A 250 -14.95 -11.09 3.14
N LEU A 251 -13.94 -10.22 3.24
CA LEU A 251 -13.91 -9.09 4.17
C LEU A 251 -14.64 -7.84 3.64
N SER A 252 -15.07 -7.85 2.37
CA SER A 252 -15.84 -6.75 1.81
C SER A 252 -17.19 -6.59 2.52
N LYS A 253 -17.51 -5.35 2.89
CA LYS A 253 -18.74 -5.00 3.61
C LYS A 253 -19.99 -5.12 2.73
N GLN A 254 -19.84 -5.04 1.42
CA GLN A 254 -20.96 -4.95 0.49
C GLN A 254 -20.96 -6.18 -0.43
N LYS A 255 -22.02 -6.99 -0.26
CA LYS A 255 -22.27 -8.19 -1.06
C LYS A 255 -23.37 -7.83 -2.05
N VAL A 256 -23.00 -7.41 -3.25
CA VAL A 256 -23.98 -7.29 -4.34
C VAL A 256 -24.46 -8.70 -4.69
N GLU A 257 -25.76 -8.91 -4.75
CA GLU A 257 -26.36 -10.20 -5.10
C GLU A 257 -25.87 -10.67 -6.48
N GLN A 258 -25.75 -11.99 -6.63
CA GLN A 258 -24.81 -12.59 -7.57
C GLN A 258 -25.23 -12.74 -9.07
N PRO A 259 -26.35 -12.26 -9.63
CA PRO A 259 -26.59 -12.44 -11.08
C PRO A 259 -26.06 -11.31 -11.99
N VAL A 260 -25.30 -10.35 -11.46
CA VAL A 260 -25.17 -8.99 -12.03
C VAL A 260 -24.13 -8.82 -13.16
N ALA A 261 -23.41 -9.88 -13.54
CA ALA A 261 -22.42 -9.77 -14.63
C ALA A 261 -22.19 -11.13 -15.30
N ARG A 262 -22.25 -11.16 -16.63
CA ARG A 262 -21.80 -12.28 -17.48
C ARG A 262 -20.54 -11.86 -18.21
N VAL A 263 -19.63 -12.81 -18.43
CA VAL A 263 -18.39 -12.56 -19.16
C VAL A 263 -18.44 -13.45 -20.40
N ASP A 264 -18.54 -12.82 -21.55
CA ASP A 264 -18.65 -13.48 -22.84
C ASP A 264 -17.43 -13.12 -23.71
N PHE A 265 -16.99 -14.06 -24.54
CA PHE A 265 -15.94 -13.81 -25.51
C PHE A 265 -16.49 -13.00 -26.68
N ASP A 266 -15.87 -11.84 -26.95
CA ASP A 266 -16.30 -11.00 -28.07
C ASP A 266 -15.53 -11.37 -29.35
N SER A 267 -16.12 -12.27 -30.14
CA SER A 267 -15.59 -12.69 -31.43
C SER A 267 -15.68 -11.62 -32.52
N ARG A 268 -16.41 -10.52 -32.29
CA ARG A 268 -16.61 -9.44 -33.29
C ARG A 268 -15.48 -8.41 -33.23
N SER A 269 -14.84 -8.23 -32.08
CA SER A 269 -13.75 -7.28 -31.87
C SER A 269 -12.37 -7.84 -32.26
N LYS A 270 -12.24 -8.29 -33.51
CA LYS A 270 -10.99 -8.86 -34.08
C LYS A 270 -9.79 -7.90 -34.10
N TRP A 271 -10.01 -6.60 -33.84
CA TRP A 271 -8.99 -5.55 -33.87
C TRP A 271 -8.18 -5.43 -32.56
N LEU A 272 -8.55 -6.19 -31.52
CA LEU A 272 -7.84 -6.31 -30.23
C LEU A 272 -7.19 -7.68 -29.98
N THR A 273 -7.33 -8.63 -30.92
CA THR A 273 -6.76 -9.97 -30.77
C THR A 273 -5.42 -10.03 -31.49
N ARG A 274 -4.33 -10.05 -30.72
CA ARG A 274 -2.96 -10.18 -31.24
C ARG A 274 -2.22 -11.27 -30.49
N ALA A 275 -1.57 -12.15 -31.23
CA ALA A 275 -0.50 -12.99 -30.72
C ALA A 275 0.84 -12.36 -31.13
N VAL A 276 1.56 -11.80 -30.15
CA VAL A 276 2.87 -11.20 -30.32
C VAL A 276 3.93 -12.14 -29.78
N ILE A 277 4.87 -12.55 -30.63
CA ILE A 277 5.97 -13.44 -30.26
C ILE A 277 7.11 -12.58 -29.70
N GLU A 278 7.36 -12.68 -28.39
CA GLU A 278 8.43 -12.00 -27.67
C GLU A 278 9.49 -13.04 -27.23
N GLY A 279 10.42 -13.36 -28.15
CA GLY A 279 11.43 -14.38 -27.90
C GLY A 279 10.82 -15.78 -27.73
N ASP A 280 10.99 -16.38 -26.55
CA ASP A 280 10.44 -17.71 -26.20
C ASP A 280 9.06 -17.64 -25.52
N ARG A 281 8.45 -16.46 -25.45
CA ARG A 281 7.11 -16.24 -24.90
C ARG A 281 6.19 -15.65 -25.96
N VAL A 282 4.92 -16.04 -25.93
CA VAL A 282 3.90 -15.52 -26.85
C VAL A 282 2.83 -14.82 -26.03
N ARG A 283 2.66 -13.51 -26.26
CA ARG A 283 1.59 -12.72 -25.63
C ARG A 283 0.36 -12.79 -26.52
N VAL A 284 -0.70 -13.41 -26.03
CA VAL A 284 -2.01 -13.53 -26.67
C VAL A 284 -2.97 -12.55 -26.01
N GLU A 285 -3.56 -11.66 -26.80
CA GLU A 285 -4.59 -10.72 -26.36
C GLU A 285 -5.98 -11.30 -26.66
N LEU A 286 -6.83 -11.50 -25.64
CA LEU A 286 -8.18 -12.08 -25.78
C LEU A 286 -9.25 -11.03 -25.45
N PRO A 287 -10.08 -10.58 -26.40
CA PRO A 287 -11.17 -9.65 -26.12
C PRO A 287 -12.29 -10.34 -25.33
N LEU A 288 -12.62 -9.78 -24.17
CA LEU A 288 -13.73 -10.22 -23.33
C LEU A 288 -14.69 -9.05 -23.15
N ASN A 289 -15.99 -9.39 -23.10
CA ASN A 289 -17.05 -8.43 -22.83
C ASN A 289 -17.81 -8.81 -21.56
N VAL A 290 -17.96 -7.85 -20.65
CA VAL A 290 -18.76 -7.99 -19.44
C VAL A 290 -20.16 -7.41 -19.70
N THR A 291 -21.14 -8.31 -19.81
CA THR A 291 -22.55 -7.97 -20.06
C THR A 291 -23.39 -8.07 -18.77
N ALA A 292 -24.64 -7.58 -18.84
CA ALA A 292 -25.63 -7.61 -17.75
C ALA A 292 -25.33 -6.76 -16.49
N LEU A 293 -24.39 -5.80 -16.59
CA LEU A 293 -24.16 -4.80 -15.53
C LEU A 293 -25.34 -3.81 -15.42
N PRO A 294 -25.81 -3.45 -14.22
CA PRO A 294 -26.85 -2.46 -13.99
C PRO A 294 -26.42 -1.09 -14.50
N THR A 295 -27.40 -0.29 -14.91
CA THR A 295 -27.17 1.09 -15.38
C THR A 295 -26.43 1.90 -14.32
N GLY A 296 -25.32 2.54 -14.72
CA GLY A 296 -24.49 3.35 -13.83
C GLY A 296 -23.41 2.58 -13.06
N MET A 297 -23.27 1.27 -13.29
CA MET A 297 -22.15 0.48 -12.78
C MET A 297 -21.09 0.22 -13.86
N SER A 298 -19.84 0.03 -13.43
CA SER A 298 -18.73 -0.33 -14.31
C SER A 298 -17.89 -1.41 -13.65
N ALA A 299 -17.37 -2.35 -14.43
CA ALA A 299 -16.47 -3.37 -13.92
C ALA A 299 -15.02 -3.00 -14.25
N LYS A 300 -14.12 -3.36 -13.34
CA LYS A 300 -12.67 -3.34 -13.57
C LYS A 300 -12.12 -4.75 -13.38
N PRO A 301 -11.41 -5.32 -14.35
CA PRO A 301 -10.72 -6.59 -14.16
C PRO A 301 -9.48 -6.41 -13.28
N GLU A 302 -9.37 -7.23 -12.24
CA GLU A 302 -8.26 -7.21 -11.27
C GLU A 302 -7.25 -8.33 -11.55
N GLY A 303 -7.71 -9.40 -12.21
CA GLY A 303 -6.87 -10.51 -12.63
C GLY A 303 -7.69 -11.67 -13.17
N PHE A 304 -7.00 -12.72 -13.60
CA PHE A 304 -7.60 -13.86 -14.26
C PHE A 304 -6.84 -15.15 -13.99
N SER A 305 -7.54 -16.26 -14.04
CA SER A 305 -6.95 -17.59 -14.10
C SER A 305 -7.43 -18.28 -15.36
N ILE A 306 -6.53 -18.78 -16.20
CA ILE A 306 -6.86 -19.49 -17.44
C ILE A 306 -6.30 -20.89 -17.41
N GLN A 307 -7.06 -21.81 -18.00
CA GLN A 307 -6.69 -23.17 -18.33
C GLN A 307 -6.95 -23.38 -19.82
N LEU A 308 -5.89 -23.67 -20.58
CA LEU A 308 -5.94 -24.06 -21.98
C LEU A 308 -5.87 -25.58 -22.06
N GLN A 309 -6.86 -26.20 -22.69
CA GLN A 309 -6.89 -27.63 -22.94
C GLN A 309 -6.79 -27.88 -24.44
N ALA A 310 -5.73 -28.59 -24.83
CA ALA A 310 -5.53 -29.07 -26.20
C ALA A 310 -6.33 -30.36 -26.46
N PRO A 311 -6.69 -30.67 -27.72
CA PRO A 311 -7.34 -31.92 -28.11
C PRO A 311 -6.59 -33.19 -27.67
N ASP A 312 -5.26 -33.12 -27.61
CA ASP A 312 -4.39 -34.22 -27.17
C ASP A 312 -4.38 -34.44 -25.65
N GLY A 313 -5.15 -33.64 -24.90
CA GLY A 313 -5.24 -33.69 -23.44
C GLY A 313 -4.18 -32.86 -22.71
N THR A 314 -3.24 -32.22 -23.42
CA THR A 314 -2.25 -31.34 -22.79
C THR A 314 -2.96 -30.14 -22.16
N MET A 315 -2.65 -29.86 -20.89
CA MET A 315 -3.21 -28.72 -20.16
C MET A 315 -2.14 -27.71 -19.81
N TRP A 316 -2.43 -26.44 -20.06
CA TRP A 316 -1.62 -25.31 -19.60
C TRP A 316 -2.46 -24.42 -18.70
N HIS A 317 -1.88 -23.98 -17.58
CA HIS A 317 -2.57 -23.16 -16.59
C HIS A 317 -1.73 -21.95 -16.23
N THR A 318 -2.40 -20.80 -16.09
CA THR A 318 -1.84 -19.59 -15.50
C THR A 318 -2.83 -18.94 -14.53
N ASP A 319 -2.32 -18.30 -13.48
CA ASP A 319 -3.05 -17.42 -12.56
C ASP A 319 -2.27 -16.11 -12.46
N GLN A 320 -2.87 -15.01 -12.90
CA GLN A 320 -2.17 -13.74 -13.05
C GLN A 320 -3.02 -12.55 -12.60
N ALA A 321 -2.44 -11.70 -11.76
CA ALA A 321 -2.98 -10.39 -11.45
C ALA A 321 -2.74 -9.45 -12.63
N LEU A 322 -3.75 -8.64 -13.00
CA LEU A 322 -3.57 -7.62 -14.02
C LEU A 322 -2.89 -6.40 -13.38
N PRO A 323 -1.80 -5.86 -13.97
CA PRO A 323 -1.22 -4.61 -13.49
C PRO A 323 -2.29 -3.52 -13.43
N GLY A 324 -2.33 -2.73 -12.35
CA GLY A 324 -3.38 -1.73 -12.11
C GLY A 324 -3.51 -0.64 -13.19
N TYR A 325 -2.50 -0.50 -14.06
CA TYR A 325 -2.45 0.41 -15.20
C TYR A 325 -2.94 -0.21 -16.52
N ALA A 326 -3.08 -1.54 -16.59
CA ALA A 326 -3.48 -2.28 -17.79
C ALA A 326 -4.98 -2.60 -17.81
N SER A 327 -5.69 -2.46 -16.68
CA SER A 327 -7.15 -2.67 -16.62
C SER A 327 -7.91 -1.35 -16.76
N ASN A 328 -8.31 -1.07 -18.00
CA ASN A 328 -9.30 -0.02 -18.28
C ASN A 328 -10.64 -0.39 -17.63
N MET A 329 -11.34 0.60 -17.08
CA MET A 329 -12.74 0.42 -16.69
C MET A 329 -13.61 0.36 -17.95
N GLY A 330 -14.56 -0.56 -17.97
CA GLY A 330 -15.46 -0.68 -19.11
C GLY A 330 -16.19 -2.02 -19.15
N GLN A 331 -16.89 -2.23 -20.26
CA GLN A 331 -17.52 -3.51 -20.58
C GLN A 331 -16.61 -4.37 -21.47
N GLU A 332 -15.89 -3.74 -22.40
CA GLU A 332 -14.92 -4.40 -23.28
C GLU A 332 -13.49 -4.20 -22.78
N PHE A 333 -12.71 -5.28 -22.75
CA PHE A 333 -11.29 -5.24 -22.40
C PHE A 333 -10.54 -6.37 -23.10
N SER A 334 -9.26 -6.14 -23.35
CA SER A 334 -8.37 -7.14 -23.92
C SER A 334 -7.52 -7.77 -22.82
N LEU A 335 -7.65 -9.08 -22.66
CA LEU A 335 -6.92 -9.85 -21.67
C LEU A 335 -5.58 -10.28 -22.25
N GLN A 336 -4.48 -9.78 -21.68
CA GLN A 336 -3.13 -10.18 -22.11
C GLN A 336 -2.68 -11.43 -21.37
N VAL A 337 -2.49 -12.52 -22.11
CA VAL A 337 -2.06 -13.83 -21.60
C VAL A 337 -0.70 -14.15 -22.18
N THR A 338 0.29 -14.39 -21.34
CA THR A 338 1.63 -14.82 -21.79
C THR A 338 1.74 -16.33 -21.73
N VAL A 339 1.90 -16.97 -22.88
CA VAL A 339 2.03 -18.42 -23.07
C VAL A 339 3.47 -18.78 -23.40
N ASP A 340 3.92 -19.95 -22.98
CA ASP A 340 5.22 -20.50 -23.36
C ASP A 340 5.30 -20.75 -24.88
N GLY A 341 6.40 -20.39 -25.52
CA GLY A 341 6.57 -20.47 -26.97
C GLY A 341 6.61 -21.89 -27.52
N ALA A 342 7.07 -22.87 -26.74
CA ALA A 342 7.04 -24.28 -27.14
C ALA A 342 5.61 -24.83 -27.07
N PHE A 343 4.86 -24.50 -26.01
CA PHE A 343 3.45 -24.85 -25.92
C PHE A 343 2.64 -24.17 -27.05
N TYR A 344 2.79 -22.86 -27.23
CA TYR A 344 2.07 -22.12 -28.26
C TYR A 344 2.29 -22.72 -29.66
N ARG A 345 3.53 -23.02 -30.05
CA ARG A 345 3.83 -23.63 -31.36
C ARG A 345 3.16 -24.97 -31.58
N LYS A 346 3.00 -25.77 -30.52
CA LYS A 346 2.35 -27.09 -30.60
C LYS A 346 0.85 -26.97 -30.82
N VAL A 347 0.20 -26.02 -30.16
CA VAL A 347 -1.28 -25.98 -30.08
C VAL A 347 -1.93 -24.86 -30.90
N LYS A 348 -1.14 -23.97 -31.51
CA LYS A 348 -1.66 -22.77 -32.20
C LYS A 348 -2.69 -23.05 -33.31
N ASP A 349 -2.51 -24.13 -34.06
CA ASP A 349 -3.37 -24.47 -35.21
C ASP A 349 -4.49 -25.47 -34.85
N GLU A 350 -4.51 -25.94 -33.60
CA GLU A 350 -5.50 -26.87 -33.09
C GLU A 350 -6.69 -26.15 -32.43
N PRO A 351 -7.91 -26.72 -32.48
CA PRO A 351 -9.05 -26.18 -31.74
C PRO A 351 -8.87 -26.38 -30.24
N THR A 352 -8.51 -25.33 -29.53
CA THR A 352 -8.31 -25.37 -28.07
C THR A 352 -9.58 -24.97 -27.32
N ARG A 353 -9.80 -25.60 -26.17
CA ARG A 353 -10.82 -25.17 -25.20
C ARG A 353 -10.17 -24.32 -24.14
N VAL A 354 -10.70 -23.12 -23.94
CA VAL A 354 -10.24 -22.18 -22.91
C VAL A 354 -11.25 -22.16 -21.78
N ARG A 355 -10.82 -22.51 -20.56
CA ARG A 355 -11.60 -22.32 -19.34
C ARG A 355 -10.95 -21.26 -18.48
N GLY A 356 -11.67 -20.20 -18.20
CA GLY A 356 -11.18 -19.06 -17.45
C GLY A 356 -12.02 -18.73 -16.23
N SER A 357 -11.40 -18.08 -15.26
CA SER A 357 -12.11 -17.29 -14.26
C SER A 357 -11.55 -15.88 -14.27
N LEU A 358 -12.44 -14.91 -14.43
CA LEU A 358 -12.14 -13.50 -14.32
C LEU A 358 -12.56 -13.00 -12.95
N TYR A 359 -11.68 -12.22 -12.31
CA TYR A 359 -11.95 -11.58 -11.04
C TYR A 359 -12.15 -10.09 -11.29
N LEU A 360 -13.32 -9.58 -10.91
CA LEU A 360 -13.78 -8.25 -11.22
C LEU A 360 -14.10 -7.49 -9.94
N THR A 361 -13.78 -6.20 -9.92
CA THR A 361 -14.36 -5.25 -8.97
C THR A 361 -15.44 -4.45 -9.67
N VAL A 362 -16.65 -4.43 -9.10
CA VAL A 362 -17.77 -3.64 -9.59
C VAL A 362 -17.78 -2.30 -8.90
N PHE A 363 -17.80 -1.23 -9.68
CA PHE A 363 -17.84 0.15 -9.23
C PHE A 363 -19.21 0.78 -9.48
N GLY A 364 -19.61 1.68 -8.59
CA GLY A 364 -20.82 2.49 -8.74
C GLY A 364 -20.82 3.67 -7.77
N ASN A 365 -22.01 4.18 -7.44
CA ASN A 365 -22.19 5.35 -6.57
C ASN A 365 -21.30 6.53 -6.97
N ARG A 366 -21.34 6.90 -8.25
CA ARG A 366 -20.52 7.98 -8.81
C ARG A 366 -20.87 9.30 -8.14
N GLY A 367 -19.86 9.97 -7.59
CA GLY A 367 -19.94 11.33 -7.08
C GLY A 367 -18.98 12.25 -7.84
N THR A 368 -19.46 13.42 -8.24
CA THR A 368 -18.64 14.45 -8.88
C THR A 368 -18.68 15.70 -8.01
N THR A 369 -17.53 16.26 -7.70
CA THR A 369 -17.41 17.53 -6.97
C THR A 369 -16.51 18.49 -7.73
N LEU A 370 -16.97 19.73 -7.86
CA LEU A 370 -16.22 20.82 -8.46
C LEU A 370 -15.42 21.55 -7.39
N VAL A 371 -14.15 21.80 -7.66
CA VAL A 371 -13.21 22.47 -6.77
C VAL A 371 -12.74 23.75 -7.47
N PRO A 372 -13.22 24.93 -7.05
CA PRO A 372 -12.83 26.19 -7.66
C PRO A 372 -11.35 26.49 -7.37
N PHE A 373 -10.67 27.14 -8.32
CA PHE A 373 -9.31 27.62 -8.09
C PHE A 373 -9.31 28.76 -7.08
N GLY A 374 -8.51 28.62 -6.02
CA GLY A 374 -8.35 29.67 -5.01
C GLY A 374 -7.57 29.20 -3.78
N ASP A 375 -7.51 30.07 -2.78
CA ASP A 375 -6.73 29.81 -1.56
C ASP A 375 -7.50 28.98 -0.51
N ARG A 376 -8.76 28.61 -0.80
CA ARG A 376 -9.62 27.87 0.13
C ARG A 376 -9.72 26.42 -0.29
N SER A 377 -9.61 25.54 0.70
CA SER A 377 -9.93 24.13 0.53
C SER A 377 -11.44 23.90 0.65
N VAL A 378 -11.94 22.90 -0.09
CA VAL A 378 -13.35 22.51 -0.16
C VAL A 378 -13.49 21.08 0.35
N PRO A 379 -14.47 20.79 1.23
CA PRO A 379 -14.76 19.44 1.64
C PRO A 379 -15.34 18.65 0.45
N VAL A 380 -14.72 17.53 0.12
CA VAL A 380 -15.19 16.60 -0.91
C VAL A 380 -15.74 15.36 -0.22
N PRO A 381 -17.04 15.06 -0.37
CA PRO A 381 -17.68 13.94 0.31
C PRO A 381 -16.92 12.63 0.10
N ARG A 382 -16.74 11.86 1.18
CA ARG A 382 -16.07 10.54 1.21
C ARG A 382 -14.58 10.53 0.85
N ILE A 383 -14.02 11.65 0.38
CA ILE A 383 -12.59 11.81 0.12
C ILE A 383 -11.91 12.54 1.27
N GLY A 384 -12.41 13.71 1.64
CA GLY A 384 -11.77 14.55 2.65
C GLY A 384 -11.79 16.00 2.22
N VAL A 385 -10.63 16.62 2.10
CA VAL A 385 -10.50 18.05 1.80
C VAL A 385 -9.63 18.23 0.57
N CYS A 386 -10.13 18.93 -0.44
CA CYS A 386 -9.42 19.19 -1.68
C CYS A 386 -9.20 20.69 -1.92
N ALA A 387 -8.10 21.05 -2.57
CA ALA A 387 -7.79 22.42 -2.95
C ALA A 387 -7.26 22.45 -4.39
N ALA A 388 -7.74 23.42 -5.17
CA ALA A 388 -7.28 23.65 -6.54
C ALA A 388 -6.53 24.97 -6.61
N SER A 389 -5.36 24.98 -7.25
CA SER A 389 -4.51 26.16 -7.33
C SER A 389 -3.85 26.36 -8.70
N ARG A 390 -3.39 27.59 -8.93
CA ARG A 390 -2.56 27.94 -10.09
C ARG A 390 -1.13 28.14 -9.63
N GLY A 391 -0.18 27.56 -10.36
CA GLY A 391 1.24 27.75 -10.13
C GLY A 391 1.70 29.18 -10.42
N ALA A 392 2.88 29.53 -9.90
CA ALA A 392 3.46 30.87 -10.04
C ALA A 392 3.65 31.31 -11.50
N ASN A 393 3.89 30.36 -12.41
CA ASN A 393 4.01 30.58 -13.85
C ASN A 393 2.66 30.82 -14.58
N ARG A 394 1.53 30.76 -13.88
CA ARG A 394 0.15 30.83 -14.42
C ARG A 394 -0.18 29.81 -15.54
N GLN A 395 0.68 28.82 -15.73
CA GLN A 395 0.53 27.76 -16.73
C GLN A 395 0.43 26.37 -16.10
N SER A 396 0.80 26.24 -14.83
CA SER A 396 0.60 25.03 -14.04
C SER A 396 -0.68 25.12 -13.24
N TYR A 397 -1.46 24.05 -13.22
CA TYR A 397 -2.67 23.91 -12.43
C TYR A 397 -2.53 22.67 -11.55
N PHE A 398 -2.89 22.81 -10.28
CA PHE A 398 -2.80 21.75 -9.30
C PHE A 398 -4.15 21.50 -8.68
N LEU A 399 -4.43 20.23 -8.40
CA LEU A 399 -5.57 19.81 -7.60
C LEU A 399 -5.06 18.77 -6.61
N ILE A 400 -5.14 19.08 -5.33
CA ILE A 400 -4.62 18.25 -4.23
C ILE A 400 -5.80 17.85 -3.34
N CYS A 401 -5.94 16.56 -3.06
CA CYS A 401 -6.93 16.01 -2.14
C CYS A 401 -6.23 15.33 -0.96
N SER A 402 -6.70 15.62 0.26
CA SER A 402 -6.13 15.12 1.51
C SER A 402 -7.18 14.34 2.31
N SER A 403 -6.80 13.16 2.78
CA SER A 403 -7.62 12.25 3.60
C SER A 403 -6.87 11.88 4.88
N ALA A 404 -7.60 11.60 5.97
CA ALA A 404 -7.00 11.16 7.23
C ALA A 404 -6.57 9.69 7.17
N PHE A 405 -5.33 9.41 7.57
CA PHE A 405 -4.68 8.10 7.80
C PHE A 405 -4.59 7.13 6.62
N ARG A 406 -5.53 7.18 5.69
CA ARG A 406 -5.57 6.43 4.44
C ARG A 406 -6.37 7.21 3.42
N PHE A 407 -6.06 7.00 2.16
CA PHE A 407 -6.98 7.43 1.11
C PHE A 407 -8.19 6.47 1.11
N PRO A 408 -9.42 6.96 0.85
CA PRO A 408 -10.59 6.09 0.85
C PRO A 408 -10.48 5.03 -0.27
N PRO A 409 -11.16 3.87 -0.12
CA PRO A 409 -11.20 2.82 -1.13
C PRO A 409 -12.12 3.21 -2.31
N LEU A 410 -11.88 4.38 -2.88
CA LEU A 410 -12.58 4.94 -4.03
C LEU A 410 -11.61 5.02 -5.20
N LEU A 411 -12.10 4.71 -6.40
CA LEU A 411 -11.38 5.10 -7.60
C LEU A 411 -11.63 6.59 -7.80
N VAL A 412 -10.59 7.40 -7.61
CA VAL A 412 -10.64 8.84 -7.79
C VAL A 412 -9.93 9.21 -9.09
N SER A 413 -10.62 9.96 -9.93
CA SER A 413 -10.05 10.57 -11.13
C SER A 413 -10.19 12.08 -11.05
N TYR A 414 -9.12 12.76 -11.45
CA TYR A 414 -9.07 14.21 -11.47
C TYR A 414 -9.14 14.70 -12.91
N SER A 415 -9.94 15.74 -13.13
CA SER A 415 -9.93 16.47 -14.38
C SER A 415 -9.98 17.97 -14.18
N PHE A 416 -9.55 18.74 -15.18
CA PHE A 416 -9.66 20.19 -15.19
C PHE A 416 -10.66 20.63 -16.24
N ILE A 417 -11.57 21.53 -15.87
CA ILE A 417 -12.59 22.07 -16.77
C ILE A 417 -12.05 23.34 -17.41
N GLN A 418 -12.01 23.35 -18.73
CA GLN A 418 -11.61 24.52 -19.49
C GLN A 418 -12.71 25.58 -19.51
N SER A 419 -12.33 26.85 -19.36
CA SER A 419 -13.24 27.97 -19.54
C SER A 419 -13.56 28.09 -21.02
N ALA A 420 -14.76 27.67 -21.43
CA ALA A 420 -15.17 27.62 -22.83
C ALA A 420 -15.08 29.00 -23.51
N LYS A 421 -14.45 29.07 -24.69
CA LYS A 421 -15.07 29.80 -25.81
C LYS A 421 -16.05 28.82 -26.44
N GLU A 422 -17.32 29.22 -26.45
CA GLU A 422 -18.49 28.58 -27.07
C GLU A 422 -18.27 27.18 -27.70
N THR A 423 -18.97 26.19 -27.15
CA THR A 423 -19.36 24.90 -27.75
C THR A 423 -18.52 23.62 -27.57
N SER A 424 -17.37 23.60 -26.86
CA SER A 424 -16.84 22.31 -26.36
C SER A 424 -15.99 22.46 -25.09
N GLN A 425 -16.46 21.85 -23.99
CA GLN A 425 -15.68 21.71 -22.76
C GLN A 425 -14.75 20.51 -22.91
N TYR A 426 -13.45 20.75 -23.10
CA TYR A 426 -12.46 19.68 -23.00
C TYR A 426 -12.04 19.52 -21.54
N ALA A 427 -12.23 18.32 -20.99
CA ALA A 427 -11.73 17.96 -19.67
C ALA A 427 -10.37 17.27 -19.85
N TRP A 428 -9.30 17.87 -19.35
CA TRP A 428 -8.03 17.16 -19.24
C TRP A 428 -8.15 16.19 -18.07
N THR A 429 -8.17 14.89 -18.31
CA THR A 429 -8.16 13.85 -17.28
C THR A 429 -6.74 13.41 -16.99
N SER A 430 -6.41 13.24 -15.70
CA SER A 430 -5.20 12.52 -15.30
C SER A 430 -5.19 11.16 -16.01
N PRO A 431 -4.10 10.79 -16.70
CA PRO A 431 -4.09 9.61 -17.57
C PRO A 431 -4.27 8.28 -16.81
N GLN A 432 -4.06 8.25 -15.48
CA GLN A 432 -4.29 7.07 -14.67
C GLN A 432 -4.95 7.45 -13.32
N PRO A 433 -6.03 6.74 -12.91
CA PRO A 433 -6.53 6.83 -11.55
C PRO A 433 -5.53 6.22 -10.57
N ARG A 434 -5.48 6.76 -9.35
CA ARG A 434 -4.59 6.25 -8.28
C ARG A 434 -4.82 4.76 -8.03
N SER A 435 -3.76 4.04 -7.69
CA SER A 435 -3.88 2.68 -7.16
C SER A 435 -4.69 2.69 -5.86
N ILE A 436 -5.82 1.98 -5.86
CA ILE A 436 -6.72 1.89 -4.70
C ILE A 436 -6.19 0.79 -3.79
N SER A 437 -6.19 1.00 -2.47
CA SER A 437 -6.08 -0.08 -1.48
C SER A 437 -7.47 -0.47 -0.97
N TYR A 438 -7.86 -1.74 -1.13
CA TYR A 438 -9.15 -2.26 -0.66
C TYR A 438 -9.10 -2.75 0.80
N SER A 439 -8.04 -2.43 1.54
CA SER A 439 -7.91 -2.75 2.96
C SER A 439 -9.16 -2.32 3.74
N PRO A 440 -9.72 -3.16 4.63
CA PRO A 440 -10.86 -2.77 5.47
C PRO A 440 -10.44 -1.91 6.68
N PHE A 441 -9.14 -1.77 6.94
CA PHE A 441 -8.61 -1.13 8.14
C PHE A 441 -8.50 0.40 8.01
N PRO A 442 -8.73 1.17 9.09
CA PRO A 442 -8.92 2.62 8.98
C PRO A 442 -7.63 3.44 8.75
N ALA A 443 -6.44 2.83 8.75
CA ALA A 443 -5.17 3.51 8.47
C ALA A 443 -4.22 2.66 7.61
N GLU A 444 -3.34 3.32 6.87
CA GLU A 444 -2.23 2.72 6.11
C GLU A 444 -0.92 2.75 6.91
N PRO A 445 0.04 1.86 6.60
CA PRO A 445 1.35 1.87 7.24
C PRO A 445 2.16 3.08 6.77
N GLY A 446 2.04 4.18 7.50
CA GLY A 446 2.77 5.42 7.27
C GLY A 446 2.87 6.23 8.55
N ILE A 447 3.89 7.10 8.61
CA ILE A 447 4.10 8.01 9.76
C ILE A 447 3.17 9.24 9.65
N SER A 448 2.82 9.66 8.44
CA SER A 448 1.96 10.82 8.21
C SER A 448 0.49 10.48 8.48
N PRO A 449 -0.24 11.25 9.32
CA PRO A 449 -1.68 11.10 9.52
C PRO A 449 -2.50 11.62 8.34
N ILE A 450 -1.86 12.20 7.33
CA ILE A 450 -2.51 12.69 6.11
C ILE A 450 -2.00 11.87 4.92
N SER A 451 -2.93 11.26 4.20
CA SER A 451 -2.71 10.67 2.87
C SER A 451 -3.12 11.72 1.83
N GLN A 452 -2.17 12.15 1.00
CA GLN A 452 -2.42 13.14 -0.04
C GLN A 452 -2.35 12.49 -1.40
N ASP A 453 -3.19 12.98 -2.30
CA ASP A 453 -3.12 12.70 -3.72
C ASP A 453 -3.19 14.01 -4.48
N PHE A 454 -2.55 14.07 -5.65
CA PHE A 454 -2.56 15.29 -6.44
C PHE A 454 -2.43 15.01 -7.93
N THR A 455 -2.98 15.93 -8.72
CA THR A 455 -2.74 15.99 -10.16
C THR A 455 -2.17 17.35 -10.54
N LEU A 456 -1.39 17.35 -11.62
CA LEU A 456 -0.77 18.52 -12.22
C LEU A 456 -1.11 18.52 -13.71
N ALA A 457 -1.57 19.66 -14.21
CA ALA A 457 -1.66 19.94 -15.63
C ALA A 457 -0.86 21.19 -15.98
N THR A 458 -0.11 21.14 -17.08
CA THR A 458 0.60 22.29 -17.64
C THR A 458 -0.02 22.66 -18.96
N MET A 459 -0.79 23.76 -18.98
CA MET A 459 -1.56 24.20 -20.14
C MET A 459 -1.45 25.73 -20.27
N ARG A 460 -1.41 26.21 -21.52
CA ARG A 460 -1.46 27.66 -21.80
C ARG A 460 -2.84 28.26 -21.59
N GLU A 461 -3.89 27.44 -21.74
CA GLU A 461 -5.27 27.88 -21.66
C GLU A 461 -5.77 27.90 -20.22
N ALA A 462 -6.74 28.79 -19.95
CA ALA A 462 -7.27 29.00 -18.61
C ALA A 462 -8.29 27.92 -18.22
N PHE A 463 -7.99 27.17 -17.15
CA PHE A 463 -8.99 26.34 -16.49
C PHE A 463 -9.83 27.16 -15.52
N SER A 464 -11.14 26.89 -15.50
CA SER A 464 -12.08 27.54 -14.59
C SER A 464 -12.14 26.84 -13.23
N GLU A 465 -12.15 25.51 -13.23
CA GLU A 465 -12.32 24.68 -12.03
C GLU A 465 -11.62 23.33 -12.16
N GLY A 466 -11.25 22.74 -11.03
CA GLY A 466 -10.91 21.32 -10.93
C GLY A 466 -12.18 20.48 -10.73
N ARG A 467 -12.20 19.27 -11.26
CA ARG A 467 -13.27 18.28 -11.07
C ARG A 467 -12.66 17.03 -10.43
N VAL A 468 -13.27 16.61 -9.33
CA VAL A 468 -12.96 15.36 -8.63
C VAL A 468 -14.11 14.40 -8.87
N ASP A 469 -13.85 13.32 -9.59
CA ASP A 469 -14.79 12.23 -9.79
C ASP A 469 -14.38 11.05 -8.92
N ALA A 470 -15.31 10.52 -8.14
CA ALA A 470 -15.12 9.35 -7.30
C ALA A 470 -16.15 8.27 -7.64
N VAL A 471 -15.69 7.03 -7.73
CA VAL A 471 -16.56 5.85 -7.79
C VAL A 471 -16.17 4.85 -6.72
N GLU A 472 -17.17 4.21 -6.12
CA GLU A 472 -17.01 3.27 -5.01
C GLU A 472 -16.94 1.83 -5.50
N ALA A 473 -16.04 1.05 -4.93
CA ALA A 473 -16.03 -0.40 -5.10
C ALA A 473 -17.21 -1.02 -4.31
N LEU A 474 -18.22 -1.50 -5.04
CA LEU A 474 -19.44 -2.07 -4.47
C LEU A 474 -19.33 -3.58 -4.21
N ALA A 475 -18.58 -4.31 -5.03
CA ALA A 475 -18.41 -5.74 -4.87
C ALA A 475 -17.15 -6.26 -5.57
N HIS A 476 -16.61 -7.36 -5.04
CA HIS A 476 -15.57 -8.15 -5.68
C HIS A 476 -16.18 -9.50 -6.08
N ILE A 477 -16.24 -9.77 -7.39
CA ILE A 477 -16.92 -10.94 -7.95
C ILE A 477 -15.95 -11.79 -8.76
N ARG A 478 -16.25 -13.09 -8.84
CA ARG A 478 -15.57 -14.05 -9.72
C ARG A 478 -16.58 -14.54 -10.76
N ARG A 479 -16.18 -14.57 -12.03
CA ARG A 479 -16.97 -15.10 -13.14
C ARG A 479 -16.17 -16.08 -13.96
N SER A 480 -16.71 -17.28 -14.14
CA SER A 480 -16.17 -18.26 -15.07
C SER A 480 -16.62 -17.92 -16.49
N PHE A 481 -15.75 -18.17 -17.45
CA PHE A 481 -16.06 -18.14 -18.88
C PHE A 481 -15.43 -19.35 -19.55
N GLU A 482 -16.05 -19.80 -20.63
CA GLU A 482 -15.57 -20.91 -21.46
C GLU A 482 -15.59 -20.47 -22.92
N ILE A 483 -14.51 -20.77 -23.64
CA ILE A 483 -14.38 -20.51 -25.07
C ILE A 483 -14.06 -21.86 -25.72
N ASP A 484 -14.98 -22.33 -26.54
CA ASP A 484 -14.80 -23.55 -27.31
C ASP A 484 -14.20 -23.25 -28.69
N ASN A 485 -13.38 -24.18 -29.19
CA ASN A 485 -12.81 -24.16 -30.54
C ASN A 485 -12.00 -22.89 -30.86
N LEU A 486 -11.25 -22.36 -29.89
CA LEU A 486 -10.36 -21.22 -30.12
C LEU A 486 -9.08 -21.70 -30.82
N ARG A 487 -8.76 -21.13 -31.98
CA ARG A 487 -7.48 -21.33 -32.67
C ARG A 487 -6.59 -20.13 -32.41
N LEU A 488 -5.45 -20.33 -31.75
CA LEU A 488 -4.57 -19.22 -31.35
C LEU A 488 -3.81 -18.64 -32.56
N GLY A 489 -3.51 -19.47 -33.56
CA GLY A 489 -2.80 -19.08 -34.78
C GLY A 489 -3.55 -18.07 -35.64
N ASP A 490 -4.89 -18.02 -35.53
CA ASP A 490 -5.73 -17.06 -36.26
C ASP A 490 -5.47 -15.59 -35.84
N PHE A 491 -4.76 -15.38 -34.72
CA PHE A 491 -4.48 -14.06 -34.15
C PHE A 491 -3.02 -13.61 -34.30
N GLU A 492 -2.18 -14.36 -35.02
CA GLU A 492 -0.77 -13.99 -35.25
C GLU A 492 -0.65 -12.72 -36.09
N VAL A 493 -0.06 -11.68 -35.50
CA VAL A 493 0.35 -10.50 -36.25
C VAL A 493 1.82 -10.67 -36.60
N ARG A 494 2.11 -10.99 -37.87
CA ARG A 494 3.50 -10.96 -38.36
C ARG A 494 4.00 -9.51 -38.33
N PRO A 495 5.11 -9.19 -37.65
CA PRO A 495 5.70 -7.87 -37.77
C PRO A 495 6.03 -7.63 -39.24
N ALA A 496 5.63 -6.47 -39.78
CA ALA A 496 6.06 -6.08 -41.12
C ALA A 496 7.59 -6.10 -41.14
N LEU A 497 8.16 -6.80 -42.13
CA LEU A 497 9.60 -6.72 -42.38
C LEU A 497 9.94 -5.25 -42.57
N VAL A 498 10.68 -4.67 -41.62
CA VAL A 498 11.44 -3.46 -41.88
C VAL A 498 12.44 -3.87 -42.95
N SER A 499 12.16 -3.51 -44.19
CA SER A 499 13.09 -3.71 -45.31
C SER A 499 14.41 -2.99 -45.00
N PRO A 500 15.56 -3.58 -45.36
CA PRO A 500 16.88 -3.18 -44.90
C PRO A 500 17.27 -1.74 -45.25
#